data_AF-H3BU72-F1
#
_entry.id   AF-H3BU72-F1
#
_cell.length_a   1.000
_cell.length_b   1.000
_cell.length_c   1.000
_cell.angle_alpha   90.00
_cell.angle_beta   90.00
_cell.angle_gamma   90.00
#
_symmetry.space_group_name_H-M   'P 1'
#
loop_
_entity.id
_entity.type
_entity.pdbx_description
1 polymer ?
#
loop_
_entity_poly.entity_id
_entity_poly.type
_entity_poly.pdbx_seq_one_letter_code
_entity_poly.pdbx_strand_id
1 'polypeptide(L)'
;MWTADEIAQLCYEHYGIRLPKKGKPEPNHEWTLLAAVVKIQSPADKACDTPDKPVQVTKEVVSMGTGTKCIGQSKMRKNGDILNDSHAEVIARRSFQRYLLHQLQLAAT
;
A
#
# COMPACT_ATOMS: atom_id res chain seq x y z
N MET A 1 -18.96 4.40 -6.58
CA MET A 1 -18.00 5.46 -6.20
C MET A 1 -17.63 5.22 -4.75
N TRP A 2 -16.35 5.17 -4.41
CA TRP A 2 -15.88 4.96 -3.03
C TRP A 2 -15.57 6.30 -2.37
N THR A 3 -15.71 6.37 -1.04
CA THR A 3 -15.39 7.59 -0.29
C THR A 3 -13.94 7.57 0.18
N ALA A 4 -13.39 8.75 0.53
CA ALA A 4 -12.07 8.83 1.13
C ALA A 4 -12.00 8.05 2.45
N ASP A 5 -13.05 8.12 3.28
CA ASP A 5 -13.13 7.40 4.55
C ASP A 5 -13.14 5.88 4.36
N GLU A 6 -13.83 5.38 3.33
CA GLU A 6 -13.83 3.95 2.99
C GLU A 6 -12.40 3.47 2.65
N ILE A 7 -11.67 4.24 1.84
CA ILE A 7 -10.28 3.91 1.47
C ILE A 7 -9.36 4.00 2.69
N ALA A 8 -9.52 5.02 3.53
CA ALA A 8 -8.74 5.18 4.76
C ALA A 8 -8.97 4.01 5.73
N GLN A 9 -10.22 3.62 5.95
CA GLN A 9 -10.60 2.51 6.82
C GLN A 9 -9.96 1.19 6.36
N LEU A 10 -10.01 0.89 5.06
CA LEU A 10 -9.34 -0.28 4.48
C LEU A 10 -7.83 -0.28 4.75
N CYS A 11 -7.19 0.88 4.68
CA CYS A 11 -5.76 1.02 4.97
C CYS A 11 -5.45 0.79 6.46
N TYR A 12 -6.26 1.35 7.37
CA TYR A 12 -6.10 1.13 8.81
C TYR A 12 -6.33 -0.32 9.22
N GLU A 13 -7.32 -0.99 8.66
CA GLU A 13 -7.59 -2.40 8.90
C GLU A 13 -6.44 -3.28 8.42
N HIS A 14 -5.93 -3.02 7.20
CA HIS A 14 -4.77 -3.72 6.68
C HIS A 14 -3.54 -3.49 7.57
N TYR A 15 -3.31 -2.26 8.03
CA TYR A 15 -2.24 -1.93 8.96
C TYR A 15 -2.38 -2.70 10.29
N GLY A 16 -3.58 -2.75 10.85
CA GLY A 16 -3.88 -3.44 12.10
C GLY A 16 -3.68 -4.95 12.02
N ILE A 17 -4.20 -5.58 10.96
CA ILE A 17 -4.32 -7.03 10.83
C ILE A 17 -3.07 -7.67 10.21
N ARG A 18 -2.47 -7.05 9.18
CA ARG A 18 -1.43 -7.68 8.35
C ARG A 18 -0.02 -7.37 8.80
N LEU A 19 0.22 -6.23 9.45
CA LEU A 19 1.57 -5.86 9.91
C LEU A 19 1.87 -6.42 11.30
N PRO A 20 3.09 -6.94 11.53
CA PRO A 20 3.51 -7.42 12.84
C PRO A 20 3.50 -6.29 13.87
N LYS A 21 3.42 -6.64 15.16
CA LYS A 21 3.45 -5.66 16.25
C LYS A 21 4.80 -4.94 16.37
N LYS A 22 5.88 -5.60 15.98
CA LYS A 22 7.24 -5.04 16.06
C LYS A 22 7.40 -3.89 15.07
N GLY A 23 7.84 -2.73 15.57
CA GLY A 23 8.03 -1.51 14.76
C GLY A 23 6.78 -0.65 14.59
N LYS A 24 5.66 -1.01 15.25
CA LYS A 24 4.51 -0.11 15.39
C LYS A 24 4.78 0.89 16.54
N PRO A 25 4.28 2.13 16.44
CA PRO A 25 4.43 3.11 17.51
C PRO A 25 3.77 2.65 18.81
N GLU A 26 4.34 3.01 19.94
CA GLU A 26 3.73 2.81 21.26
C GLU A 26 2.39 3.58 21.38
N PRO A 27 1.30 2.90 21.77
CA PRO A 27 0.00 3.55 21.95
C PRO A 27 0.07 4.72 22.93
N ASN A 28 -0.54 5.85 22.57
CA ASN A 28 -0.59 7.09 23.36
C ASN A 28 0.76 7.78 23.62
N HIS A 29 1.86 7.30 23.05
CA HIS A 29 3.19 7.89 23.23
C HIS A 29 3.85 8.27 21.91
N GLU A 30 3.76 7.38 20.92
CA GLU A 30 4.40 7.57 19.62
C GLU A 30 3.37 7.65 18.51
N TRP A 31 3.77 8.24 17.40
CA TRP A 31 3.01 8.25 16.16
C TRP A 31 3.95 8.09 14.98
N THR A 32 3.38 7.63 13.86
CA THR A 32 4.07 7.56 12.57
C THR A 32 3.09 7.94 11.48
N LEU A 33 3.60 8.32 10.31
CA LEU A 33 2.76 8.48 9.12
C LEU A 33 2.53 7.12 8.47
N LEU A 34 1.38 6.98 7.84
CA LEU A 34 0.96 5.80 7.08
C LEU A 34 0.59 6.25 5.67
N ALA A 35 1.05 5.51 4.67
CA ALA A 35 0.61 5.66 3.30
C ALA A 35 0.40 4.29 2.67
N ALA A 36 -0.53 4.19 1.73
CA ALA A 36 -0.87 2.94 1.07
C ALA A 36 -1.33 3.18 -0.38
N VAL A 37 -1.20 2.13 -1.20
CA VAL A 37 -1.74 2.09 -2.56
C VAL A 37 -2.84 1.04 -2.59
N VAL A 38 -4.03 1.44 -3.02
CA VAL A 38 -5.19 0.56 -3.12
C VAL A 38 -5.50 0.29 -4.59
N LYS A 39 -5.49 -0.99 -4.95
CA LYS A 39 -5.95 -1.47 -6.25
C LYS A 39 -7.46 -1.60 -6.21
N ILE A 40 -8.10 -1.11 -7.26
CA ILE A 40 -9.54 -1.20 -7.44
C ILE A 40 -9.78 -1.96 -8.74
N GLN A 41 -10.51 -3.06 -8.67
CA GLN A 41 -10.85 -3.87 -9.83
C GLN A 41 -12.36 -4.04 -9.93
N SER A 42 -12.91 -3.64 -11.06
CA SER A 42 -14.20 -4.15 -11.51
C SER A 42 -13.98 -5.51 -12.18
N PRO A 43 -14.85 -6.50 -11.98
CA PRO A 43 -14.85 -7.69 -12.81
C PRO A 43 -15.02 -7.25 -14.26
N ALA A 44 -14.08 -7.61 -15.13
CA ALA A 44 -14.20 -7.38 -16.56
C ALA A 44 -15.40 -8.16 -17.09
N ASP A 45 -16.29 -7.46 -17.79
CA ASP A 45 -17.26 -7.97 -18.77
C ASP A 45 -17.74 -9.41 -18.57
N LYS A 46 -18.45 -9.67 -17.47
CA LYS A 46 -19.53 -10.66 -17.58
C LYS A 46 -20.63 -9.99 -18.38
N ALA A 47 -20.58 -10.18 -19.69
CA ALA A 47 -21.67 -9.97 -20.64
C ALA A 47 -22.84 -10.90 -20.30
N CYS A 48 -23.45 -10.69 -19.13
CA CYS A 48 -24.78 -11.13 -18.79
C CYS A 48 -25.50 -9.89 -18.27
N ASP A 49 -26.08 -9.15 -19.22
CA ASP A 49 -26.97 -8.03 -19.00
C ASP A 49 -28.17 -8.48 -18.17
N THR A 50 -28.03 -8.43 -16.84
CA THR A 50 -29.17 -8.32 -15.93
C THR A 50 -29.10 -6.93 -15.31
N PRO A 51 -30.07 -6.03 -15.58
CA PRO A 51 -30.01 -4.62 -15.17
C PRO A 51 -29.90 -4.37 -13.66
N ASP A 52 -30.20 -5.38 -12.83
CA ASP A 52 -30.45 -5.19 -11.41
C ASP A 52 -29.34 -5.67 -10.46
N LYS A 53 -28.19 -6.14 -10.97
CA LYS A 53 -27.09 -6.60 -10.10
C LYS A 53 -26.01 -5.52 -9.93
N PRO A 54 -25.73 -5.06 -8.69
CA PRO A 54 -24.65 -4.11 -8.45
C PRO A 54 -23.31 -4.73 -8.86
N VAL A 55 -22.55 -4.02 -9.69
CA VAL A 55 -21.21 -4.42 -10.13
C VAL A 55 -20.31 -4.56 -8.89
N GLN A 56 -19.88 -5.79 -8.60
CA GLN A 56 -19.07 -6.09 -7.43
C GLN A 56 -17.62 -5.63 -7.64
N VAL A 57 -17.29 -4.42 -7.22
CA VAL A 57 -15.92 -3.89 -7.26
C VAL A 57 -15.11 -4.44 -6.08
N THR A 58 -13.91 -4.98 -6.35
CA THR A 58 -12.97 -5.40 -5.31
C THR A 58 -11.95 -4.31 -5.01
N LYS A 59 -11.54 -4.21 -3.74
CA LYS A 59 -10.56 -3.24 -3.24
C LYS A 59 -9.49 -3.98 -2.47
N GLU A 60 -8.24 -3.75 -2.81
CA GLU A 60 -7.11 -4.46 -2.21
C GLU A 60 -5.97 -3.47 -1.93
N VAL A 61 -5.48 -3.45 -0.68
CA VAL A 61 -4.25 -2.74 -0.35
C VAL A 61 -3.07 -3.57 -0.88
N VAL A 62 -2.45 -3.08 -1.94
CA VAL A 62 -1.35 -3.79 -2.64
C VAL A 62 0.04 -3.34 -2.19
N SER A 63 0.10 -2.19 -1.52
CA SER A 63 1.34 -1.67 -0.96
C SER A 63 1.04 -0.73 0.21
N MET A 64 1.94 -0.72 1.20
CA MET A 64 1.85 0.12 2.39
C MET A 64 3.25 0.50 2.87
N GLY A 65 3.37 1.67 3.49
CA GLY A 65 4.58 2.14 4.15
C GLY A 65 4.24 2.98 5.38
N THR A 66 5.14 2.96 6.36
CA THR A 66 5.15 3.90 7.48
C THR A 66 6.50 4.60 7.58
N GLY A 67 6.52 5.78 8.19
CA GLY A 67 7.75 6.50 8.50
C GLY A 67 7.70 8.00 8.24
N THR A 68 8.62 8.72 8.88
CA THR A 68 8.64 10.19 8.96
C THR A 68 10.03 10.80 8.81
N LYS A 69 11.02 9.97 8.47
CA LYS A 69 12.43 10.39 8.44
C LYS A 69 13.13 9.94 7.17
N CYS A 70 14.16 10.68 6.81
CA CYS A 70 15.16 10.36 5.82
C CYS A 70 16.55 10.32 6.48
N ILE A 71 17.55 9.80 5.78
CA ILE A 71 18.94 9.84 6.25
C ILE A 71 19.61 11.15 5.80
N GLY A 72 20.59 11.62 6.58
CA GLY A 72 21.44 12.73 6.17
C GLY A 72 22.41 12.34 5.06
N GLN A 73 22.86 13.34 4.30
CA GLN A 73 23.76 13.17 3.15
C GLN A 73 25.03 12.35 3.47
N SER A 74 25.61 12.52 4.66
CA SER A 74 26.79 11.78 5.11
C SER A 74 26.59 10.27 5.23
N LYS A 75 25.33 9.81 5.32
CA LYS A 75 24.96 8.39 5.38
C LYS A 75 24.59 7.80 4.02
N MET A 76 24.44 8.62 2.97
CA MET A 76 24.13 8.14 1.62
C MET A 76 25.28 7.32 1.06
N ARG A 77 24.95 6.26 0.31
CA ARG A 77 25.94 5.36 -0.32
C ARG A 77 25.68 5.23 -1.81
N LYS A 78 26.75 5.06 -2.58
CA LYS A 78 26.68 4.84 -4.03
C LYS A 78 26.28 3.41 -4.41
N ASN A 79 26.36 2.47 -3.46
CA ASN A 79 26.14 1.05 -3.72
C ASN A 79 24.65 0.67 -3.84
N GLY A 80 23.73 1.59 -3.50
CA GLY A 80 22.28 1.33 -3.57
C GLY A 80 21.77 0.38 -2.48
N ASP A 81 22.55 0.15 -1.43
CA ASP A 81 22.27 -0.76 -0.31
C ASP A 81 21.53 -0.09 0.87
N ILE A 82 21.25 1.22 0.78
CA ILE A 82 20.60 2.02 1.82
C ILE A 82 19.37 2.74 1.26
N LEU A 83 18.31 2.80 2.07
CA LEU A 83 17.15 3.65 1.83
C LEU A 83 17.46 5.08 2.28
N ASN A 84 17.51 6.01 1.32
CA ASN A 84 17.78 7.41 1.62
C ASN A 84 16.57 8.11 2.25
N ASP A 85 15.37 7.76 1.81
CA ASP A 85 14.12 8.35 2.25
C ASP A 85 13.16 7.24 2.68
N SER A 86 12.75 7.32 3.94
CA SER A 86 11.86 6.36 4.59
C SER A 86 10.55 7.02 5.01
N HIS A 87 10.13 8.10 4.35
CA HIS A 87 8.77 8.62 4.49
C HIS A 87 7.74 7.59 4.02
N ALA A 88 6.58 7.56 4.67
CA ALA A 88 5.55 6.56 4.46
C ALA A 88 5.15 6.42 2.98
N GLU A 89 4.91 7.53 2.30
CA GLU A 89 4.54 7.58 0.88
C GLU A 89 5.66 7.09 -0.06
N VAL A 90 6.92 7.35 0.31
CA VAL A 90 8.09 6.87 -0.45
C VAL A 90 8.23 5.36 -0.31
N ILE A 91 8.10 4.84 0.91
CA ILE A 91 8.08 3.40 1.16
C ILE A 91 6.92 2.72 0.45
N ALA A 92 5.70 3.27 0.53
CA ALA A 92 4.54 2.70 -0.14
C ALA A 92 4.73 2.67 -1.67
N ARG A 93 5.32 3.72 -2.26
CA ARG A 93 5.64 3.74 -3.69
C ARG A 93 6.70 2.71 -4.08
N ARG A 94 7.78 2.57 -3.30
CA ARG A 94 8.84 1.58 -3.55
C ARG A 94 8.32 0.14 -3.42
N SER A 95 7.52 -0.12 -2.39
CA SER A 95 6.84 -1.41 -2.20
C SER A 95 5.87 -1.70 -3.35
N PHE A 96 5.21 -0.69 -3.92
CA PHE A 96 4.34 -0.85 -5.08
C PHE A 96 5.11 -1.25 -6.34
N GLN A 97 6.34 -0.76 -6.53
CA GLN A 97 7.19 -1.24 -7.64
C GLN A 97 7.48 -2.75 -7.53
N ARG A 98 7.71 -3.26 -6.32
CA ARG A 98 7.87 -4.71 -6.09
C ARG A 98 6.58 -5.47 -6.40
N TYR A 99 5.42 -4.94 -6.01
CA TYR A 99 4.12 -5.50 -6.37
C TYR A 99 3.96 -5.60 -7.90
N LEU A 100 4.26 -4.53 -8.65
CA LEU A 100 4.17 -4.53 -10.11
C LEU A 100 5.11 -5.56 -10.76
N LEU A 101 6.36 -5.64 -10.30
CA LEU A 101 7.31 -6.66 -10.79
C LEU A 101 6.79 -8.08 -10.54
N HIS A 102 6.18 -8.31 -9.37
CA HIS A 102 5.55 -9.59 -9.06
C HIS A 102 4.35 -9.88 -9.98
N GLN A 103 3.49 -8.88 -10.27
CA GLN A 103 2.39 -9.06 -11.23
C GLN A 103 2.89 -9.37 -12.64
N LEU A 104 3.96 -8.72 -13.10
CA LEU A 104 4.58 -9.04 -14.39
C LEU A 104 5.13 -10.46 -14.44
N GLN A 105 5.77 -10.91 -13.35
CA GLN A 105 6.23 -12.29 -13.24
C GLN A 105 5.06 -13.28 -13.34
N LEU A 106 3.97 -13.05 -12.61
CA LEU A 106 2.77 -13.90 -12.65
C LEU A 106 2.10 -13.91 -14.02
N ALA A 107 2.20 -12.84 -14.80
CA ALA A 107 1.64 -12.78 -16.15
C ALA A 107 2.53 -13.47 -17.20
N ALA A 108 3.83 -13.61 -16.92
CA ALA A 108 4.80 -14.24 -17.81
C ALA A 108 4.93 -15.76 -17.59
N THR A 109 4.33 -16.30 -16.51
CA THR A 109 4.31 -17.73 -16.16
C THR A 109 2.90 -18.28 -16.25
#